data_AF-A0A1W1CS64-F1
#
_entry.id   AF-A0A1W1CS64-F1
#
_cell.length_a   1.000
_cell.length_b   1.000
_cell.length_c   1.000
_cell.angle_alpha   90.00
_cell.angle_beta   90.00
_cell.angle_gamma   90.00
#
_symmetry.space_group_name_H-M   'P 1'
#
loop_
_entity.id
_entity.type
_entity.pdbx_description
1 polymer ?
#
loop_
_entity_poly.entity_id
_entity_poly.type
_entity_poly.pdbx_seq_one_letter_code
_entity_poly.pdbx_strand_id
1 'polypeptide(L)'
;MKPISDKDNARGVYIIFAVIQMILLALMYSVVYTSYKITEVCIERYELNAIMAYAPTIIVFIAIPLVLYKTRSIFLQERRMVAISWMMALLSIFLVGLMLHMNNISGTA
;
A
#
# COMPACT_ATOMS: atom_id res chain seq x y z
N MET A 1 -35.34 10.66 -18.56
CA MET A 1 -33.95 10.18 -18.31
C MET A 1 -33.88 8.73 -18.76
N LYS A 2 -32.91 8.34 -19.59
CA LYS A 2 -32.74 6.93 -19.97
C LYS A 2 -32.33 6.14 -18.72
N PRO A 3 -32.94 4.97 -18.44
CA PRO A 3 -32.51 4.13 -17.33
C PRO A 3 -31.04 3.76 -17.55
N ILE A 4 -30.20 4.02 -16.56
CA ILE A 4 -28.79 3.60 -16.58
C ILE A 4 -28.78 2.08 -16.63
N SER A 5 -28.12 1.53 -17.65
CA SER A 5 -27.89 0.09 -17.76
C SER A 5 -26.95 -0.38 -16.65
N ASP A 6 -27.21 -1.53 -16.04
CA ASP A 6 -26.36 -2.11 -14.99
C ASP A 6 -24.90 -2.28 -15.43
N LYS A 7 -24.66 -2.46 -16.73
CA LYS A 7 -23.31 -2.55 -17.32
C LYS A 7 -22.57 -1.22 -17.25
N ASP A 8 -23.26 -0.11 -17.49
CA ASP A 8 -22.66 1.23 -17.43
C ASP A 8 -22.34 1.60 -15.98
N ASN A 9 -23.22 1.22 -15.04
CA ASN A 9 -22.98 1.40 -13.62
C ASN A 9 -21.76 0.58 -13.15
N ALA A 10 -21.67 -0.71 -13.50
CA ALA A 10 -20.54 -1.55 -13.14
C ALA A 10 -19.20 -1.01 -13.65
N ARG A 11 -19.17 -0.48 -14.88
CA ARG A 11 -17.99 0.15 -15.48
C ARG A 11 -17.61 1.45 -14.75
N GLY A 12 -18.58 2.28 -14.40
CA GLY A 12 -18.35 3.50 -13.63
C GLY A 12 -17.72 3.22 -12.27
N VAL A 13 -18.26 2.27 -11.51
CA VAL A 13 -17.71 1.88 -10.20
C VAL A 13 -16.29 1.31 -10.34
N TYR A 14 -16.02 0.52 -11.38
CA TYR A 14 -14.66 0.01 -11.63
C TYR A 14 -13.65 1.13 -11.90
N ILE A 15 -14.00 2.13 -12.70
CA ILE A 15 -13.12 3.27 -12.98
C ILE A 15 -12.78 4.02 -11.69
N ILE A 16 -13.78 4.29 -10.85
CA ILE A 16 -13.59 4.94 -9.55
C ILE A 16 -12.65 4.11 -8.68
N PHE A 17 -12.87 2.79 -8.61
CA PHE A 17 -12.00 1.88 -7.86
C PHE A 17 -10.55 1.93 -8.36
N ALA A 18 -10.33 1.89 -9.69
CA ALA A 18 -9.00 1.96 -10.27
C ALA A 18 -8.29 3.30 -9.99
N VAL A 19 -9.02 4.42 -10.04
CA VAL A 19 -8.48 5.75 -9.68
C VAL A 19 -8.07 5.78 -8.21
N ILE A 20 -8.90 5.27 -7.31
CA ILE A 20 -8.57 5.15 -5.88
C ILE A 20 -7.32 4.28 -5.69
N GLN A 21 -7.20 3.15 -6.41
CA GLN A 21 -6.00 2.32 -6.34
C GLN A 21 -4.73 3.07 -6.78
N MET A 22 -4.81 3.91 -7.81
CA MET A 22 -3.68 4.73 -8.26
C MET A 22 -3.28 5.78 -7.21
N ILE A 23 -4.25 6.43 -6.58
CA ILE A 23 -4.00 7.40 -5.50
C ILE A 23 -3.34 6.70 -4.31
N LEU A 24 -3.88 5.54 -3.89
CA LEU A 24 -3.32 4.76 -2.79
C LEU A 24 -1.91 4.27 -3.10
N LEU A 25 -1.64 3.83 -4.33
CA LEU A 25 -0.30 3.43 -4.75
C LEU A 25 0.69 4.59 -4.61
N ALA A 26 0.34 5.78 -5.11
CA ALA A 26 1.19 6.97 -5.02
C ALA A 26 1.46 7.37 -3.56
N LEU A 27 0.44 7.35 -2.70
CA LEU A 27 0.57 7.63 -1.27
C LEU A 27 1.50 6.62 -0.58
N MET A 28 1.26 5.33 -0.81
CA MET A 28 2.07 4.27 -0.18
C MET A 28 3.52 4.31 -0.66
N TYR A 29 3.78 4.61 -1.93
CA TYR A 29 5.14 4.76 -2.44
C TYR A 29 5.84 6.01 -1.91
N SER A 30 5.10 7.08 -1.62
CA SER A 30 5.65 8.23 -0.90
C SER A 30 6.11 7.85 0.51
N VAL A 31 5.32 7.05 1.22
CA VAL A 31 5.69 6.53 2.55
C VAL A 31 6.89 5.58 2.49
N VAL A 32 6.91 4.65 1.53
CA VAL A 32 8.05 3.73 1.31
C VAL A 32 9.32 4.50 1.00
N TYR A 33 9.24 5.55 0.17
CA TYR A 33 10.38 6.41 -0.13
C TYR A 33 10.91 7.14 1.12
N THR A 34 10.01 7.71 1.92
CA THR A 34 10.40 8.32 3.21
C THR A 34 11.03 7.30 4.15
N SER A 35 10.47 6.08 4.22
CA SER A 35 11.05 4.95 4.98
C SER A 35 12.46 4.62 4.53
N TYR A 36 12.67 4.54 3.22
CA TYR A 36 13.98 4.31 2.65
C TYR A 36 14.98 5.38 3.08
N LYS A 37 14.61 6.66 2.99
CA LYS A 37 15.49 7.78 3.36
C LYS A 37 15.81 7.84 4.85
N ILE A 38 14.86 7.54 5.72
CA ILE A 38 15.12 7.45 7.16
C ILE A 38 16.06 6.27 7.46
N THR A 39 15.84 5.13 6.81
CA THR A 39 16.67 3.94 6.97
C THR A 39 18.13 4.22 6.55
N GLU A 40 18.34 4.93 5.44
CA GLU A 40 19.66 5.36 4.96
C GLU A 40 20.42 6.15 6.04
N VAL A 41 19.78 7.17 6.62
CA VAL A 41 20.36 8.00 7.68
C VAL A 41 20.65 7.17 8.95
N CYS A 42 19.77 6.25 9.32
CA CYS A 42 19.96 5.40 10.50
C CYS A 42 21.11 4.40 10.31
N ILE A 43 21.28 3.82 9.12
CA ILE A 43 22.40 2.92 8.83
C ILE A 43 23.73 3.65 8.97
N GLU A 44 23.85 4.85 8.39
CA GLU A 44 25.07 5.66 8.48
C GLU A 44 25.37 6.08 9.93
N ARG A 45 24.34 6.39 10.72
CA ARG A 45 24.49 6.88 12.09
C ARG A 45 24.76 5.79 13.13
N TYR A 46 24.17 4.62 12.96
CA TYR A 46 24.18 3.54 13.96
C TYR A 46 24.91 2.28 13.49
N GLU A 47 25.62 2.35 12.36
CA GLU A 47 26.37 1.23 11.74
C GLU A 47 25.52 -0.06 11.61
N LEU A 48 24.23 0.10 11.34
CA LEU A 48 23.29 -1.02 11.26
C LEU A 48 23.61 -1.87 10.03
N ASN A 49 23.31 -3.17 10.13
CA ASN A 49 23.38 -4.05 8.97
C ASN A 49 22.37 -3.59 7.89
N ALA A 50 22.90 -3.03 6.80
CA ALA A 50 22.10 -2.42 5.74
C ALA A 50 21.04 -3.37 5.16
N ILE A 51 21.38 -4.66 5.00
CA ILE A 51 20.45 -5.65 4.43
C ILE A 51 19.23 -5.83 5.33
N MET A 52 19.47 -5.96 6.64
CA MET A 52 18.40 -6.19 7.62
C MET A 52 17.56 -4.92 7.85
N ALA A 53 18.19 -3.76 7.79
CA ALA A 53 17.53 -2.48 7.96
C ALA A 53 16.59 -2.13 6.77
N TYR A 54 17.01 -2.42 5.54
CA TYR A 54 16.18 -2.17 4.34
C TYR A 54 15.11 -3.24 4.08
N ALA A 55 15.24 -4.44 4.65
CA ALA A 55 14.36 -5.57 4.34
C ALA A 55 12.85 -5.23 4.48
N PRO A 56 12.37 -4.59 5.56
CA PRO A 56 10.95 -4.25 5.67
C PRO A 56 10.47 -3.29 4.57
N THR A 57 11.28 -2.28 4.24
CA THR A 57 10.97 -1.31 3.18
C THR A 57 10.86 -1.99 1.80
N ILE A 58 11.79 -2.89 1.48
CA ILE A 58 11.79 -3.64 0.22
C ILE A 58 10.60 -4.61 0.14
N ILE A 59 10.29 -5.31 1.24
CA ILE A 59 9.14 -6.21 1.31
C ILE A 59 7.85 -5.43 1.02
N VAL A 60 7.65 -4.27 1.65
CA VAL A 60 6.46 -3.45 1.45
C VAL A 60 6.39 -2.89 0.02
N PHE A 61 7.52 -2.46 -0.55
CA PHE A 61 7.61 -1.99 -1.93
C PHE A 61 7.04 -3.00 -2.94
N ILE A 62 7.35 -4.29 -2.75
CA ILE A 62 6.87 -5.40 -3.59
C ILE A 62 5.44 -5.82 -3.20
N ALA A 63 5.10 -5.80 -1.92
CA ALA A 63 3.80 -6.26 -1.43
C ALA A 63 2.64 -5.35 -1.85
N ILE A 64 2.84 -4.03 -1.93
CA ILE A 64 1.80 -3.06 -2.33
C ILE A 64 1.17 -3.41 -3.70
N PRO A 65 1.93 -3.53 -4.80
CA PRO A 65 1.33 -3.84 -6.10
C PRO A 65 0.65 -5.22 -6.12
N LEU A 66 1.18 -6.21 -5.39
CA LEU A 66 0.55 -7.53 -5.26
C LEU A 66 -0.81 -7.45 -4.56
N VAL A 67 -0.93 -6.66 -3.50
CA VAL A 67 -2.20 -6.45 -2.78
C VAL A 67 -3.20 -5.71 -3.66
N LEU A 68 -2.79 -4.66 -4.37
CA LEU A 68 -3.66 -3.94 -5.29
C LEU A 68 -4.15 -4.82 -6.45
N TYR A 69 -3.26 -5.66 -6.99
CA TYR A 69 -3.62 -6.61 -8.04
C TYR A 69 -4.63 -7.66 -7.54
N LYS A 70 -4.36 -8.28 -6.38
CA LYS A 70 -5.22 -9.30 -5.80
C LYS A 70 -6.61 -8.74 -5.44
N THR A 71 -6.65 -7.55 -4.86
CA THR A 71 -7.92 -6.90 -4.50
C THR A 71 -8.71 -6.48 -5.73
N ARG A 72 -8.05 -6.07 -6.82
CA ARG A 72 -8.71 -5.83 -8.11
C ARG A 72 -9.36 -7.09 -8.68
N SER A 73 -8.70 -8.25 -8.58
CA SER A 73 -9.28 -9.54 -8.99
C SER A 73 -10.56 -9.86 -8.19
N ILE A 74 -10.53 -9.68 -6.86
CA ILE A 74 -11.71 -9.88 -5.99
C ILE A 74 -12.83 -8.88 -6.34
N PHE A 75 -12.48 -7.65 -6.68
CA PHE A 75 -13.45 -6.62 -7.06
C PHE A 75 -14.22 -6.99 -8.34
N LEU A 76 -13.53 -7.59 -9.32
CA LEU A 76 -14.12 -8.05 -10.58
C LEU A 76 -15.04 -9.28 -10.40
N GLN A 77 -14.89 -10.03 -9.31
CA GLN A 77 -15.78 -11.14 -8.94
C GLN A 77 -17.06 -10.68 -8.23
N GLU A 78 -17.46 -9.42 -8.41
CA GLU A 78 -18.61 -8.75 -7.76
C GLU A 78 -18.54 -8.65 -6.22
N ARG A 79 -17.49 -9.16 -5.59
CA ARG A 79 -17.23 -9.05 -4.14
C ARG A 79 -16.58 -7.71 -3.77
N ARG A 80 -17.19 -6.61 -4.22
CA ARG A 80 -16.61 -5.24 -4.20
C ARG A 80 -16.29 -4.75 -2.79
N MET A 81 -17.23 -4.90 -1.84
CA MET A 81 -17.03 -4.48 -0.45
C MET A 81 -15.88 -5.25 0.21
N VAL A 82 -15.80 -6.55 -0.04
CA VAL A 82 -14.72 -7.40 0.48
C VAL A 82 -13.38 -6.98 -0.10
N ALA A 83 -13.30 -6.70 -1.39
CA ALA A 83 -12.08 -6.22 -2.04
C ALA A 83 -11.57 -4.91 -1.42
N ILE A 84 -12.46 -3.93 -1.20
CA ILE A 84 -12.12 -2.64 -0.60
C ILE A 84 -11.64 -2.83 0.84
N SER A 85 -12.36 -3.60 1.66
CA SER A 85 -11.98 -3.82 3.06
C SER A 85 -10.61 -4.50 3.17
N TRP A 86 -10.34 -5.53 2.37
CA TRP A 86 -9.03 -6.19 2.38
C TRP A 86 -7.90 -5.29 1.88
N MET A 87 -8.17 -4.48 0.86
CA MET A 87 -7.21 -3.50 0.36
C MET A 87 -6.83 -2.51 1.45
N MET A 88 -7.82 -1.88 2.09
CA MET A 88 -7.57 -0.91 3.15
C MET A 88 -6.89 -1.54 4.36
N ALA A 89 -7.33 -2.71 4.81
CA ALA A 89 -6.75 -3.39 5.96
C ALA A 89 -5.26 -3.72 5.74
N LEU A 90 -4.91 -4.30 4.59
CA LEU A 90 -3.53 -4.69 4.30
C LEU A 90 -2.62 -3.47 4.10
N LEU A 91 -3.10 -2.41 3.41
CA LEU A 91 -2.33 -1.17 3.27
C LEU A 91 -2.07 -0.49 4.61
N SER A 92 -3.06 -0.48 5.52
CA SER A 92 -2.89 0.03 6.88
C SER A 92 -1.86 -0.78 7.68
N ILE A 93 -1.85 -2.11 7.54
CA ILE A 93 -0.84 -2.97 8.19
C ILE A 93 0.56 -2.62 7.69
N PHE A 94 0.75 -2.40 6.39
CA PHE A 94 2.06 -1.99 5.86
C PHE A 94 2.50 -0.63 6.38
N LEU A 95 1.57 0.34 6.45
CA LEU A 95 1.87 1.67 6.97
C LEU A 95 2.30 1.62 8.44
N VAL A 96 1.53 0.93 9.30
CA VAL A 96 1.87 0.78 10.72
C VAL A 96 3.16 -0.02 10.90
N GLY A 97 3.35 -1.09 10.13
CA GLY A 97 4.56 -1.90 10.18
C GLY A 97 5.82 -1.11 9.82
N LEU A 98 5.76 -0.27 8.79
CA LEU A 98 6.86 0.63 8.44
C LEU A 98 7.12 1.67 9.53
N MET A 99 6.07 2.30 10.08
CA MET A 99 6.23 3.29 11.15
C MET A 99 6.87 2.69 12.41
N LEU A 100 6.45 1.49 12.82
CA LEU A 100 7.04 0.78 13.96
C LEU A 100 8.51 0.42 13.69
N HIS A 101 8.81 -0.08 12.49
CA HIS A 101 10.20 -0.36 12.10
C HIS A 101 11.07 0.89 12.15
N MET A 102 10.60 1.99 11.54
CA MET A 102 11.30 3.28 11.52
C MET A 102 11.56 3.79 12.94
N ASN A 103 10.56 3.70 13.83
CA ASN A 103 10.71 4.10 15.24
C ASN A 103 11.75 3.25 15.99
N ASN A 104 11.78 1.95 15.72
CA ASN A 104 12.72 1.03 16.37
C ASN A 104 14.17 1.28 15.92
N ILE A 105 14.39 1.55 14.62
CA ILE A 105 15.75 1.80 14.09
C ILE A 105 16.24 3.22 14.38
N SER A 106 15.35 4.19 14.63
CA SER A 106 15.71 5.56 14.99
C SER A 106 16.04 5.73 16.48
N GLY A 107 15.82 4.70 17.30
CA GLY A 107 16.10 4.76 18.75
C GLY A 107 15.20 5.72 19.52
N THR A 108 13.99 5.99 19.03
CA THR A 108 12.98 6.84 19.67
C THR A 108 12.03 6.06 20.58
N ALA A 109 12.52 4.97 21.19
CA ALA A 109 11.83 4.14 22.17
C ALA A 109 12.68 3.94 23.43
#